data_AF-A0A1J3H1N3-F1
#
_entry.id   AF-A0A1J3H1N3-F1
#
_cell.length_a   1.000
_cell.length_b   1.000
_cell.length_c   1.000
_cell.angle_alpha   90.00
_cell.angle_beta   90.00
_cell.angle_gamma   90.00
#
_symmetry.space_group_name_H-M   'P 1'
#
loop_
_entity.id
_entity.type
_entity.pdbx_description
1 polymer ?
#
loop_
_entity_poly.entity_id
_entity_poly.type
_entity_poly.pdbx_seq_one_letter_code
_entity_poly.pdbx_strand_id
1 'polypeptide(L)'
;QLLVSTFLETPVVFALAWTVFPDTFTVSGIDNVRNYHIFFCVACGLWSGLIIGYTTEYYTSHSYVPVREVANACQTGAATNIIYGLALGYKSTIIPVFCLAGTIYVSYELAGMYGIACGALGILSTLATGLAIDAYGPICDNAGGIA
;
A
#
# COMPACT_ATOMS: atom_id res chain seq x y z
N GLN A 1 -9.75 3.13 -8.90
CA GLN A 1 -10.39 2.07 -8.08
C GLN A 1 -9.80 2.03 -6.68
N LEU A 2 -8.47 1.97 -6.53
CA LEU A 2 -7.79 2.01 -5.22
C LEU A 2 -8.25 3.16 -4.31
N LEU A 3 -8.33 4.40 -4.83
CA LEU A 3 -8.81 5.55 -4.06
C LEU A 3 -10.24 5.32 -3.56
N VAL A 4 -11.15 4.92 -4.45
CA VAL A 4 -12.56 4.69 -4.09
C VAL A 4 -12.69 3.59 -3.04
N SER A 5 -11.99 2.46 -3.21
CA SER A 5 -12.02 1.37 -2.23
C SER A 5 -11.46 1.80 -0.88
N THR A 6 -10.36 2.56 -0.84
CA THR A 6 -9.78 3.05 0.43
C THR A 6 -10.70 4.03 1.16
N PHE A 7 -11.30 4.98 0.44
CA PHE A 7 -12.23 5.94 1.04
C PHE A 7 -13.52 5.28 1.52
N LEU A 8 -14.01 4.24 0.84
CA LEU A 8 -15.18 3.47 1.27
C LEU A 8 -14.87 2.53 2.43
N GLU A 9 -13.68 1.92 2.45
CA GLU A 9 -13.28 0.98 3.50
C GLU A 9 -13.02 1.70 4.84
N THR A 10 -12.52 2.94 4.81
CA THR A 10 -12.24 3.72 6.03
C THR A 10 -13.44 3.84 6.98
N PRO A 11 -14.65 4.29 6.56
CA PRO A 11 -15.82 4.33 7.45
C PRO A 11 -16.34 2.95 7.83
N VAL A 12 -16.15 1.92 6.98
CA VAL A 12 -16.52 0.53 7.32
C VAL A 12 -15.65 0.02 8.46
N VAL A 13 -14.33 0.22 8.39
CA VAL A 13 -13.39 -0.14 9.46
C VAL A 13 -13.70 0.62 10.74
N PHE A 14 -14.08 1.90 10.64
CA PHE A 14 -14.51 2.69 11.81
C PHE A 14 -15.76 2.08 12.47
N ALA A 15 -16.79 1.76 11.69
CA ALA A 15 -18.01 1.14 12.19
C ALA A 15 -17.71 -0.21 12.85
N LEU A 16 -16.91 -1.06 12.19
CA LEU A 16 -16.53 -2.37 12.71
C LEU A 16 -15.74 -2.27 14.02
N ALA A 17 -14.81 -1.31 14.12
CA ALA A 17 -14.07 -1.09 15.36
C ALA A 17 -15.02 -0.79 16.53
N TRP A 18 -16.07 0.00 16.30
CA TRP A 18 -17.03 0.38 17.34
C TRP A 18 -18.06 -0.71 17.66
N THR A 19 -18.45 -1.54 16.68
CA THR A 19 -19.46 -2.58 16.89
C THR A 19 -18.89 -3.91 17.38
N VAL A 20 -17.65 -4.23 17.00
CA VAL A 20 -17.05 -5.54 17.28
C VAL A 20 -16.22 -5.52 18.57
N PHE A 21 -15.46 -4.45 18.82
CA PHE A 21 -14.59 -4.36 19.97
C PHE A 21 -15.25 -3.65 21.15
N PRO A 22 -15.01 -4.13 22.40
CA PRO A 22 -15.41 -3.39 23.59
C PRO A 22 -14.59 -2.10 23.73
N ASP A 23 -15.08 -1.16 24.53
CA ASP A 23 -14.42 0.15 24.75
C ASP A 23 -12.99 0.02 25.26
N THR A 24 -12.72 -1.00 26.09
CA THR A 24 -11.39 -1.34 26.61
C THR A 24 -11.20 -2.84 26.69
N PHE A 25 -10.05 -3.32 26.25
CA PHE A 25 -9.62 -4.71 26.39
C PHE A 25 -8.10 -4.80 26.53
N THR A 26 -7.59 -6.00 26.79
CA THR A 26 -6.16 -6.27 26.94
C THR A 26 -5.69 -7.11 25.74
N VAL A 27 -4.56 -6.74 25.15
CA VAL A 27 -4.02 -7.44 23.98
C VAL A 27 -2.49 -7.42 24.04
N SER A 28 -1.86 -8.56 23.74
CA SER A 28 -0.39 -8.68 23.70
C SER A 28 0.33 -8.19 24.97
N GLY A 29 -0.29 -8.33 26.15
CA GLY A 29 0.27 -7.85 27.42
C GLY A 29 0.18 -6.34 27.64
N ILE A 30 -0.53 -5.62 26.77
CA ILE A 30 -0.87 -4.20 26.93
C ILE A 30 -2.26 -4.11 27.54
N ASP A 31 -2.35 -3.46 28.69
CA ASP A 31 -3.61 -3.16 29.35
C ASP A 31 -4.22 -1.85 28.80
N ASN A 32 -5.56 -1.77 28.77
CA ASN A 32 -6.31 -0.60 28.32
C ASN A 32 -6.20 -0.25 26.82
N VAL A 33 -6.10 -1.25 25.94
CA VAL A 33 -6.27 -1.03 24.50
C VAL A 33 -7.73 -0.68 24.24
N ARG A 34 -7.97 0.42 23.50
CA ARG A 34 -9.32 0.89 23.17
C ARG A 34 -9.70 0.52 21.75
N ASN A 35 -11.00 0.43 21.48
CA ASN A 35 -11.55 0.18 20.14
C ASN A 35 -10.95 1.11 19.05
N TYR A 36 -10.80 2.40 19.33
CA TYR A 36 -10.23 3.35 18.38
C TYR A 36 -8.73 3.14 18.12
N HIS A 37 -7.98 2.52 19.04
CA HIS A 37 -6.59 2.14 18.79
C HIS A 37 -6.53 1.13 17.63
N ILE A 38 -7.43 0.15 17.61
CA ILE A 38 -7.51 -0.84 16.51
C ILE A 38 -7.93 -0.17 15.21
N PHE A 39 -8.90 0.74 15.24
CA PHE A 39 -9.27 1.53 14.07
C PHE A 39 -8.04 2.22 13.47
N PHE A 40 -7.24 2.91 14.28
CA PHE A 40 -6.04 3.60 13.79
C PHE A 40 -4.98 2.63 13.26
N CYS A 41 -4.75 1.47 13.89
CA CYS A 41 -3.84 0.45 13.35
C CYS A 41 -4.24 0.03 11.93
N VAL A 42 -5.51 -0.35 11.74
CA VAL A 42 -6.03 -0.80 10.43
C VAL A 42 -6.03 0.34 9.42
N ALA A 43 -6.48 1.54 9.82
CA ALA A 43 -6.50 2.72 8.95
C ALA A 43 -5.10 3.13 8.49
N CYS A 44 -4.11 3.15 9.39
CA CYS A 44 -2.72 3.44 9.02
C CYS A 44 -2.19 2.45 7.97
N GLY A 45 -2.51 1.17 8.11
CA GLY A 45 -2.20 0.15 7.10
C GLY A 45 -2.89 0.42 5.76
N LEU A 46 -4.21 0.61 5.78
CA LEU A 46 -5.02 0.88 4.60
C LEU A 46 -4.50 2.09 3.80
N TRP A 47 -4.25 3.21 4.48
CA TRP A 47 -3.75 4.43 3.85
C TRP A 47 -2.30 4.30 3.38
N SER A 48 -1.46 3.55 4.10
CA SER A 48 -0.11 3.23 3.64
C SER A 48 -0.14 2.39 2.37
N GLY A 49 -1.05 1.41 2.25
CA GLY A 49 -1.27 0.66 1.02
C GLY A 49 -1.64 1.57 -0.16
N LEU A 50 -2.51 2.56 0.05
CA LEU A 50 -2.86 3.55 -0.98
C LEU A 50 -1.65 4.39 -1.42
N ILE A 51 -0.87 4.90 -0.47
CA ILE A 51 0.33 5.72 -0.76
C ILE A 51 1.38 4.88 -1.52
N ILE A 52 1.58 3.63 -1.12
CA ILE A 52 2.47 2.69 -1.81
C ILE A 52 1.98 2.48 -3.25
N GLY A 53 0.67 2.29 -3.45
CA GLY A 53 0.07 2.18 -4.79
C GLY A 53 0.36 3.39 -5.68
N TYR A 54 0.09 4.61 -5.20
CA TYR A 54 0.36 5.85 -5.95
C TYR A 54 1.84 6.08 -6.21
N THR A 55 2.70 5.77 -5.24
CA THR A 55 4.15 5.87 -5.43
C THR A 55 4.61 4.89 -6.48
N THR A 56 4.09 3.66 -6.45
CA THR A 56 4.41 2.63 -7.44
C THR A 56 3.98 3.09 -8.82
N GLU A 57 2.77 3.64 -8.98
CA GLU A 57 2.29 4.21 -10.24
C GLU A 57 3.20 5.33 -10.76
N TYR A 58 3.64 6.25 -9.89
CA TYR A 58 4.54 7.34 -10.27
C TYR A 58 5.88 6.86 -10.83
N TYR A 59 6.43 5.79 -10.26
CA TYR A 59 7.72 5.24 -10.66
C TYR A 59 7.64 4.19 -11.77
N THR A 60 6.45 3.70 -12.15
CA THR A 60 6.27 2.64 -13.16
C THR A 60 5.42 3.03 -14.37
N SER A 61 4.61 4.09 -14.29
CA SER A 61 3.80 4.55 -15.42
C SER A 61 4.59 5.48 -16.36
N HIS A 62 4.49 5.19 -17.66
CA HIS A 62 5.02 6.02 -18.75
C HIS A 62 4.41 7.42 -18.83
N SER A 63 3.32 7.66 -18.09
CA SER A 63 2.70 8.98 -17.97
C SER A 63 3.55 9.96 -17.17
N TYR A 64 4.43 9.48 -16.28
CA TYR A 64 5.23 10.32 -15.40
C TYR A 64 6.68 10.44 -15.85
N VAL A 65 7.33 11.49 -15.34
CA VAL A 65 8.73 11.84 -15.65
C VAL A 65 9.71 10.67 -15.42
N PRO A 66 9.67 9.92 -14.30
CA PRO A 66 10.72 8.94 -13.99
C PRO A 66 10.88 7.86 -15.07
N VAL A 67 9.76 7.34 -15.61
CA VAL A 67 9.79 6.33 -16.67
C VAL A 67 10.14 6.95 -18.03
N ARG A 68 9.72 8.19 -18.29
CA ARG A 68 10.11 8.91 -19.51
C ARG A 68 11.60 9.19 -19.57
N GLU A 69 12.25 9.44 -18.44
CA GLU A 69 13.71 9.58 -18.36
C GLU A 69 14.42 8.27 -18.70
N VAL A 70 13.93 7.12 -18.22
CA VAL A 70 14.44 5.80 -18.60
C VAL A 70 14.28 5.58 -20.12
N ALA A 71 13.11 5.89 -20.68
CA ALA A 71 12.90 5.79 -22.12
C ALA A 71 13.81 6.72 -22.94
N ASN A 72 14.08 7.93 -22.45
CA ASN A 72 15.02 8.86 -23.09
C ASN A 72 16.47 8.36 -23.01
N ALA A 73 16.85 7.66 -21.95
CA ALA A 73 18.20 7.09 -21.81
C ALA A 73 18.53 6.11 -22.94
N CYS A 74 17.54 5.46 -23.56
CA CYS A 74 17.71 4.60 -24.73
C CYS A 74 18.42 5.29 -25.91
N GLN A 75 18.36 6.62 -26.03
CA GLN A 75 19.06 7.38 -27.08
C GLN A 75 20.59 7.24 -26.99
N THR A 76 21.11 6.89 -25.81
CA THR A 76 22.55 6.71 -25.54
C THR A 76 22.97 5.24 -25.44
N GLY A 77 22.04 4.30 -25.67
CA GLY A 77 22.28 2.87 -25.73
C GLY A 77 21.64 2.05 -24.59
N ALA A 78 21.77 0.73 -24.68
CA ALA A 78 21.18 -0.19 -23.69
C ALA A 78 21.82 -0.07 -22.31
N ALA A 79 23.12 0.21 -22.23
CA ALA A 79 23.84 0.30 -20.97
C ALA A 79 23.31 1.43 -20.07
N THR A 80 23.09 2.62 -20.64
CA THR A 80 22.54 3.76 -19.91
C THR A 80 21.10 3.52 -19.50
N ASN A 81 20.28 2.91 -20.37
CA ASN A 81 18.92 2.50 -20.01
C ASN A 81 18.89 1.59 -18.77
N ILE A 82 19.77 0.58 -18.70
CA ILE A 82 19.88 -0.31 -17.54
C ILE A 82 20.30 0.47 -16.28
N ILE A 83 21.29 1.35 -16.38
CA ILE A 83 21.77 2.16 -15.26
C ILE A 83 20.65 3.06 -14.70
N TYR A 84 19.93 3.77 -15.57
CA TYR A 84 18.80 4.61 -15.17
C TYR A 84 17.67 3.78 -14.56
N GLY A 85 17.34 2.62 -15.14
CA GLY A 85 16.32 1.72 -14.60
C GLY A 85 16.66 1.20 -13.20
N LEU A 86 17.91 0.79 -12.97
CA LEU A 86 18.38 0.35 -11.65
C LEU A 86 18.34 1.48 -10.63
N ALA A 87 18.84 2.66 -11.00
CA ALA A 87 18.80 3.84 -10.13
C ALA A 87 17.35 4.24 -9.79
N LEU A 88 16.42 4.13 -10.75
CA LEU A 88 15.00 4.37 -10.54
C LEU A 88 14.41 3.39 -9.53
N GLY A 89 14.72 2.11 -9.67
CA GLY A 89 14.29 1.06 -8.74
C GLY A 89 14.79 1.29 -7.31
N TYR A 90 16.05 1.72 -7.14
CA TYR A 90 16.56 2.06 -5.80
C TYR A 90 15.84 3.28 -5.21
N LYS A 91 15.59 4.31 -6.02
CA LYS A 91 14.89 5.53 -5.58
C LYS A 91 13.43 5.28 -5.20
N SER A 92 12.73 4.38 -5.90
CA SER A 92 11.30 4.13 -5.70
C SER A 92 10.98 3.54 -4.32
N THR A 93 11.94 2.88 -3.67
CA THR A 93 11.75 2.21 -2.37
C THR A 93 11.65 3.17 -1.17
N ILE A 94 12.09 4.42 -1.31
CA ILE A 94 12.22 5.37 -0.19
C ILE A 94 10.87 5.61 0.50
N ILE A 95 9.85 6.02 -0.27
CA ILE A 95 8.52 6.34 0.28
C ILE A 95 7.83 5.09 0.84
N PRO A 96 7.78 3.93 0.14
CA PRO A 96 7.21 2.71 0.69
C PRO A 96 7.82 2.28 2.02
N VAL A 97 9.15 2.37 2.17
CA VAL A 97 9.83 2.03 3.43
C VAL A 97 9.38 2.95 4.56
N PHE A 98 9.24 4.25 4.33
CA PHE A 98 8.73 5.18 5.35
C PHE A 98 7.26 4.91 5.71
N CYS A 99 6.41 4.58 4.73
CA CYS A 99 5.01 4.21 5.00
C CYS A 99 4.91 2.95 5.87
N LEU A 100 5.70 1.91 5.56
CA LEU A 100 5.75 0.69 6.36
C LEU A 100 6.30 0.95 7.76
N ALA A 101 7.40 1.69 7.88
CA ALA A 101 7.98 2.05 9.17
C ALA A 101 6.98 2.84 10.04
N GLY A 102 6.29 3.82 9.45
CA GLY A 102 5.24 4.59 10.14
C GLY A 102 4.06 3.71 10.58
N THR A 103 3.61 2.79 9.72
CA THR A 103 2.55 1.83 10.05
C THR A 103 2.95 0.93 11.21
N ILE A 104 4.17 0.38 11.17
CA ILE A 104 4.70 -0.48 12.24
C ILE A 104 4.78 0.28 13.55
N TYR A 105 5.36 1.49 13.54
CA TYR A 105 5.52 2.33 14.73
C TYR A 105 4.17 2.63 15.38
N VAL A 106 3.23 3.21 14.63
CA VAL A 106 1.90 3.56 15.16
C VAL A 106 1.16 2.31 15.66
N SER A 107 1.20 1.23 14.89
CA SER A 107 0.44 0.02 15.24
C SER A 107 1.00 -0.69 16.48
N TYR A 108 2.33 -0.72 16.61
CA TYR A 108 2.99 -1.33 17.76
C TYR A 108 2.76 -0.51 19.04
N GLU A 109 2.84 0.81 18.97
CA GLU A 109 2.58 1.70 20.10
C GLU A 109 1.14 1.55 20.63
N LEU A 110 0.17 1.35 19.73
CA LEU A 110 -1.26 1.31 20.05
C LEU A 110 -1.76 -0.05 20.57
N ALA A 111 -1.27 -1.16 19.99
CA ALA A 111 -1.76 -2.50 20.30
C ALA A 111 -0.70 -3.61 20.12
N GLY A 112 0.59 -3.26 20.18
CA GLY A 112 1.69 -4.22 20.11
C GLY A 112 1.69 -5.04 18.82
N MET A 113 2.03 -6.33 18.94
CA MET A 113 2.06 -7.26 17.80
C MET A 113 0.67 -7.46 17.18
N TYR A 114 -0.40 -7.44 17.98
CA TYR A 114 -1.76 -7.49 17.46
C TYR A 114 -2.07 -6.27 16.59
N GLY A 115 -1.67 -5.08 17.03
CA GLY A 115 -1.76 -3.86 16.24
C GLY A 115 -1.05 -3.97 14.90
N ILE A 116 0.21 -4.46 14.88
CA ILE A 116 0.96 -4.67 13.63
C ILE A 116 0.21 -5.61 12.69
N ALA A 117 -0.34 -6.72 13.22
CA ALA A 117 -1.13 -7.65 12.43
C ALA A 117 -2.40 -7.00 11.86
N CYS A 118 -3.10 -6.18 12.65
CA CYS A 118 -4.25 -5.39 12.20
C CYS A 118 -3.85 -4.37 11.12
N GLY A 119 -2.71 -3.70 11.25
CA GLY A 119 -2.19 -2.80 10.22
C GLY A 119 -1.87 -3.54 8.92
N ALA A 120 -1.27 -4.73 9.00
CA ALA A 120 -1.03 -5.58 7.83
C ALA A 120 -2.34 -6.02 7.15
N LEU A 121 -3.36 -6.39 7.94
CA LEU A 121 -4.71 -6.66 7.41
C LEU A 121 -5.32 -5.40 6.78
N GLY A 122 -5.07 -4.21 7.32
CA GLY A 122 -5.48 -2.94 6.76
C GLY A 122 -4.96 -2.73 5.33
N ILE A 123 -3.68 -3.04 5.08
CA ILE A 123 -3.08 -2.99 3.73
C ILE A 123 -3.83 -3.92 2.76
N LEU A 124 -4.27 -5.09 3.23
CA LEU A 124 -4.91 -6.13 2.42
C LEU A 124 -6.45 -6.08 2.43
N SER A 125 -7.07 -5.15 3.16
CA SER A 125 -8.53 -5.07 3.30
C SER A 125 -9.26 -4.87 1.97
N THR A 126 -8.61 -4.21 1.00
CA THR A 126 -9.13 -3.98 -0.36
C THR A 126 -8.56 -4.94 -1.39
N LEU A 127 -8.04 -6.10 -0.96
CA LEU A 127 -7.36 -7.09 -1.81
C LEU A 127 -8.21 -7.57 -2.98
N ALA A 128 -9.53 -7.66 -2.85
CA ALA A 128 -10.40 -8.02 -3.98
C ALA A 128 -10.28 -7.02 -5.15
N THR A 129 -10.25 -5.71 -4.85
CA THR A 129 -10.01 -4.67 -5.86
C THR A 129 -8.58 -4.72 -6.37
N GLY A 130 -7.60 -4.94 -5.49
CA GLY A 130 -6.19 -5.08 -5.87
C GLY A 130 -5.97 -6.21 -6.87
N LEU A 131 -6.46 -7.41 -6.57
CA LEU A 131 -6.37 -8.58 -7.46
C LEU A 131 -7.12 -8.38 -8.77
N ALA A 132 -8.27 -7.69 -8.76
CA ALA A 132 -9.00 -7.42 -10.00
C ALA A 132 -8.18 -6.54 -10.98
N ILE A 133 -7.48 -5.53 -10.47
CA ILE A 133 -6.62 -4.65 -11.27
C ILE A 133 -5.35 -5.39 -11.71
N ASP A 134 -4.76 -6.21 -10.83
CA ASP A 134 -3.57 -6.99 -11.15
C ASP A 134 -3.86 -8.04 -12.23
N ALA A 135 -4.96 -8.78 -12.09
CA ALA A 135 -5.40 -9.77 -13.08
C ALA A 135 -5.77 -9.16 -14.43
N TYR A 136 -6.20 -7.90 -14.46
CA TYR A 136 -6.51 -7.21 -15.71
C TYR A 136 -5.29 -7.10 -16.65
N GLY A 137 -4.08 -6.92 -16.09
CA GLY A 137 -2.84 -6.78 -16.87
C GLY A 137 -2.56 -7.99 -17.78
N PRO A 138 -2.32 -9.20 -17.23
CA PRO A 138 -2.06 -10.39 -18.03
C PRO A 138 -3.18 -10.75 -19.02
N ILE A 139 -4.43 -10.44 -18.68
CA ILE A 139 -5.58 -10.64 -19.59
C ILE A 139 -5.44 -9.73 -20.82
N CYS A 140 -5.13 -8.45 -20.62
CA CYS A 140 -4.92 -7.50 -21.70
C CYS A 140 -3.68 -7.82 -22.54
N ASP A 141 -2.59 -8.25 -21.92
CA ASP A 141 -1.36 -8.64 -22.64
C ASP A 141 -1.63 -9.83 -23.57
N ASN A 142 -2.34 -10.85 -23.09
CA ASN A 142 -2.74 -11.99 -23.91
C ASN A 142 -3.69 -11.60 -25.04
N ALA A 143 -4.65 -10.71 -24.77
CA ALA A 143 -5.56 -10.20 -25.79
C ALA A 143 -4.80 -9.44 -26.91
N GLY A 144 -3.81 -8.63 -26.55
CA GLY A 144 -2.95 -7.93 -27.50
C GLY A 144 -2.05 -8.85 -28.33
N GLY A 145 -1.66 -10.01 -27.79
CA GLY A 145 -0.92 -11.03 -28.54
C GLY A 145 -1.77 -11.88 -29.48
N ILE A 146 -3.08 -11.96 -29.27
CA ILE A 146 -4.04 -12.69 -30.14
C ILE A 146 -4.49 -11.84 -31.34
N ALA A 147 -4.58 -10.51 -31.18
CA ALA A 147 -4.99 -9.57 -32.21
C ALA A 147 -3.93 -9.39 -33.32
#